data_AF-A0A1Y3SJE0-F1
#
_entry.id   AF-A0A1Y3SJE0-F1
#
_cell.length_a   1.000
_cell.length_b   1.000
_cell.length_c   1.000
_cell.angle_alpha   90.00
_cell.angle_beta   90.00
_cell.angle_gamma   90.00
#
_symmetry.space_group_name_H-M   'P 1'
#
loop_
_entity.id
_entity.type
_entity.pdbx_description
1 polymer ?
#
loop_
_entity_poly.entity_id
_entity_poly.type
_entity_poly.pdbx_seq_one_letter_code
_entity_poly.pdbx_strand_id
1 'polypeptide(L)'
;MAKSRKDNKGRVLRKGETQRSCDGKYVYTYTDPEGKRRSIYSKDIMELRQREEKLIKDQLDGLDAYAAGNSTVNFVFDRYISTKSELRGTTMRNYKYMYDRFIRDGFGKKKIASVKYSDVLQFYQHLLKEKEMQINTLETIHTVLHPTFQLAVRDNIIRVNPSDGVMAQIKKQPGKNHGVRHALTVEQQRAFINYVENSLTFYHWAPFFKFLLGTGCRIGEAIGIRWEDVDFDKRMININHSLVYYSREYKDHPMCSFAVSLPKTEAGIRIIPMMDTVYDALQTEWEDQKENGFNETEIDGMKGFIFMNRFGNVHNPQAVNRAIKRIYEAYNAEEVVKASKEHREPVIIPHFSCHHLRHTFCSRFCENETNLKVIQSIMGHANIETTMDIYAEVTDTKKQEAIQNLAHKLDVF
;
A
#
# COMPACT_ATOMS: atom_id res chain seq x y z
N MET A 1 3.67 -44.85 35.61
CA MET A 1 4.82 -44.64 34.69
C MET A 1 4.29 -44.25 33.32
N ALA A 2 4.63 -43.06 32.81
CA ALA A 2 4.21 -42.64 31.48
C ALA A 2 4.90 -43.53 30.42
N LYS A 3 4.12 -44.24 29.59
CA LYS A 3 4.65 -45.03 28.46
C LYS A 3 5.43 -44.09 27.54
N SER A 4 6.74 -44.30 27.44
CA SER A 4 7.60 -43.57 26.49
C SER A 4 7.19 -43.92 25.06
N ARG A 5 7.00 -42.89 24.22
CA ARG A 5 6.65 -43.07 22.80
C ARG A 5 7.84 -43.69 22.07
N LYS A 6 7.57 -44.71 21.26
CA LYS A 6 8.59 -45.42 20.48
C LYS A 6 8.30 -45.31 19.00
N ASP A 7 9.35 -45.35 18.19
CA ASP A 7 9.26 -45.43 16.73
C ASP A 7 8.90 -46.85 16.27
N ASN A 8 8.71 -47.02 14.95
CA ASN A 8 8.41 -48.31 14.32
C ASN A 8 9.55 -49.34 14.45
N LYS A 9 10.73 -48.94 14.95
CA LYS A 9 11.92 -49.79 15.20
C LYS A 9 12.17 -49.99 16.70
N GLY A 10 11.25 -49.58 17.57
CA GLY A 10 11.34 -49.73 19.03
C GLY A 10 12.23 -48.72 19.76
N ARG A 11 12.78 -47.70 19.08
CA ARG A 11 13.60 -46.63 19.70
C ARG A 11 12.72 -45.61 20.38
N VAL A 12 13.16 -45.07 21.52
CA VAL A 12 12.41 -44.06 22.26
C VAL A 12 12.53 -42.68 21.60
N LEU A 13 11.39 -42.03 21.38
CA LEU A 13 11.26 -40.67 20.86
C LEU A 13 11.30 -39.64 22.01
N ARG A 14 12.08 -38.57 21.84
CA ARG A 14 12.19 -37.43 22.76
C ARG A 14 10.92 -36.56 22.69
N LYS A 15 10.76 -35.65 23.65
CA LYS A 15 9.64 -34.70 23.67
C LYS A 15 9.70 -33.79 22.44
N GLY A 16 8.63 -33.74 21.65
CA GLY A 16 8.58 -32.99 20.38
C GLY A 16 8.95 -33.83 19.15
N GLU A 17 9.55 -35.01 19.32
CA GLU A 17 9.81 -35.97 18.24
C GLU A 17 8.53 -36.80 17.94
N THR A 18 8.23 -36.99 16.65
CA THR A 18 7.20 -37.91 16.15
C THR A 18 7.71 -38.61 14.89
N GLN A 19 7.18 -39.79 14.58
CA GLN A 19 7.45 -40.46 13.31
C GLN A 19 6.16 -40.49 12.48
N ARG A 20 6.22 -40.02 11.23
CA ARG A 20 5.08 -40.04 10.32
C ARG A 20 4.83 -41.47 9.82
N SER A 21 3.59 -41.92 9.91
CA SER A 21 3.16 -43.24 9.44
C SER A 21 3.18 -43.38 7.91
N CYS A 22 3.01 -42.28 7.17
CA CYS A 22 2.89 -42.31 5.71
C CYS A 22 4.22 -42.46 4.96
N ASP A 23 5.32 -41.89 5.46
CA ASP A 23 6.62 -41.86 4.77
C ASP A 23 7.81 -42.23 5.68
N GLY A 24 7.54 -42.62 6.92
CA GLY A 24 8.54 -43.07 7.89
C GLY A 24 9.49 -41.98 8.39
N LYS A 25 9.31 -40.71 7.99
CA LYS A 25 10.18 -39.61 8.39
C LYS A 25 9.97 -39.25 9.86
N TYR A 26 11.08 -38.96 10.53
CA TYR A 26 11.07 -38.36 11.86
C TYR A 26 10.87 -36.85 11.75
N VAL A 27 10.06 -36.32 12.66
CA VAL A 27 9.68 -34.92 12.74
C VAL A 27 9.96 -34.45 14.15
N TYR A 28 10.77 -33.40 14.29
CA TYR A 28 10.89 -32.68 15.56
C TYR A 28 10.14 -31.37 15.44
N THR A 29 9.14 -31.21 16.29
CA THR A 29 8.31 -30.02 16.34
C THR A 29 8.68 -29.19 17.55
N TYR A 30 9.08 -27.95 17.28
CA TYR A 30 9.44 -26.97 18.30
C TYR A 30 8.64 -25.69 18.10
N THR A 31 8.56 -24.91 19.16
CA THR A 31 8.05 -23.54 19.09
C THR A 31 9.24 -22.64 18.87
N ASP A 32 9.25 -21.88 17.78
CA ASP A 32 10.29 -20.90 17.52
C ASP A 32 10.19 -19.71 18.52
N PRO A 33 11.20 -18.83 18.57
CA PRO A 33 11.13 -17.61 19.39
C PRO A 33 9.98 -16.66 19.01
N GLU A 34 9.30 -16.88 17.87
CA GLU A 34 8.12 -16.15 17.42
C GLU A 34 6.80 -16.79 17.92
N GLY A 35 6.86 -17.83 18.77
CA GLY A 35 5.69 -18.55 19.26
C GLY A 35 5.04 -19.47 18.22
N LYS A 36 5.62 -19.62 17.03
CA LYS A 36 5.10 -20.46 15.95
C LYS A 36 5.66 -21.86 16.03
N ARG A 37 4.76 -22.82 15.81
CA ARG A 37 5.11 -24.24 15.78
C ARG A 37 5.77 -24.57 14.45
N ARG A 38 7.10 -24.77 14.47
CA ARG A 38 7.89 -25.20 13.31
C ARG A 38 8.29 -26.66 13.44
N SER A 39 8.54 -27.31 12.32
CA SER A 39 8.95 -28.70 12.29
C SER A 39 10.16 -28.89 11.39
N ILE A 40 11.16 -29.62 11.89
CA ILE A 40 12.28 -30.13 11.09
C ILE A 40 12.09 -31.61 10.83
N TYR A 41 12.59 -32.08 9.69
CA TYR A 41 12.36 -33.43 9.19
C TYR A 41 13.69 -34.11 8.89
N SER A 42 13.79 -35.42 9.15
CA SER A 42 14.83 -36.29 8.59
C SER A 42 14.32 -37.73 8.44
N LYS A 43 14.96 -38.52 7.56
CA LYS A 43 14.75 -39.96 7.43
C LYS A 43 15.48 -40.78 8.50
N ASP A 44 16.46 -40.19 9.17
CA ASP A 44 17.21 -40.79 10.27
C ASP A 44 17.03 -40.00 11.58
N ILE A 45 16.78 -40.73 12.67
CA ILE A 45 16.54 -40.14 13.99
C ILE A 45 17.81 -39.50 14.56
N MET A 46 19.00 -40.02 14.22
CA MET A 46 20.26 -39.44 14.67
C MET A 46 20.54 -38.11 13.95
N GLU A 47 20.30 -38.05 12.64
CA GLU A 47 20.42 -36.81 11.87
C GLU A 47 19.37 -35.77 12.32
N LEU A 48 18.14 -36.20 12.65
CA LEU A 48 17.12 -35.31 13.23
C LEU A 48 17.61 -34.67 14.54
N ARG A 49 18.20 -35.46 15.43
CA ARG A 49 18.74 -35.00 16.72
C ARG A 49 19.93 -34.07 16.56
N GLN A 50 20.82 -34.33 15.60
CA GLN A 50 21.91 -33.39 15.27
C GLN A 50 21.37 -32.04 14.78
N ARG A 51 20.31 -32.05 13.96
CA ARG A 51 19.65 -30.81 13.50
C ARG A 51 18.94 -30.09 14.65
N GLU A 52 18.30 -30.81 15.57
CA GLU A 52 17.72 -30.27 16.80
C GLU A 52 18.78 -29.61 17.69
N GLU A 53 19.87 -30.33 18.00
CA GLU A 53 20.96 -29.83 18.85
C GLU A 53 21.63 -28.60 18.24
N LYS A 54 21.88 -28.62 16.92
CA LYS A 54 22.37 -27.46 16.19
C LYS A 54 21.41 -26.27 16.29
N LEU A 55 20.11 -26.51 16.14
CA LEU A 55 19.09 -25.46 16.21
C LEU A 55 18.99 -24.81 17.59
N ILE A 56 19.02 -25.62 18.66
CA ILE A 56 19.01 -25.13 20.04
C ILE A 56 20.31 -24.35 20.32
N LYS A 57 21.46 -24.88 19.89
CA LYS A 57 22.75 -24.22 20.03
C LYS A 57 22.79 -22.88 19.28
N ASP A 58 22.35 -22.84 18.02
CA ASP A 58 22.32 -21.61 17.22
C ASP A 58 21.40 -20.54 17.85
N GLN A 59 20.34 -20.94 18.56
CA GLN A 59 19.46 -20.02 19.30
C GLN A 59 20.13 -19.46 20.56
N LEU A 60 20.78 -20.32 21.35
CA LEU A 60 21.49 -19.92 22.57
C LEU A 60 22.73 -19.07 22.23
N ASP A 61 23.54 -19.52 21.27
CA ASP A 61 24.70 -18.78 20.76
C ASP A 61 24.27 -17.42 20.17
N GLY A 62 23.10 -17.36 19.52
CA GLY A 62 22.52 -16.12 19.00
C GLY A 62 22.13 -15.12 20.09
N LEU A 63 21.57 -15.59 21.21
CA LEU A 63 21.20 -14.76 22.37
C LEU A 63 22.43 -14.27 23.13
N ASP A 64 23.43 -15.14 23.32
CA ASP A 64 24.69 -14.78 23.97
C ASP A 64 25.50 -13.81 23.10
N ALA A 65 25.56 -14.03 21.78
CA ALA A 65 26.16 -13.09 20.83
C ALA A 65 25.38 -11.77 20.74
N TYR A 66 24.05 -11.80 20.90
CA TYR A 66 23.23 -10.59 20.97
C TYR A 66 23.55 -9.77 22.22
N ALA A 67 23.53 -10.40 23.40
CA ALA A 67 23.90 -9.78 24.67
C ALA A 67 25.35 -9.23 24.66
N ALA A 68 26.26 -9.92 23.96
CA ALA A 68 27.65 -9.49 23.80
C ALA A 68 27.88 -8.46 22.67
N GLY A 69 26.83 -8.01 21.95
CA GLY A 69 26.94 -7.07 20.83
C GLY A 69 27.60 -7.62 19.56
N ASN A 70 27.85 -8.92 19.51
CA ASN A 70 28.45 -9.63 18.38
C ASN A 70 27.45 -10.14 17.34
N SER A 71 26.14 -10.03 17.63
CA SER A 71 25.08 -10.37 16.68
C SER A 71 25.09 -9.49 15.43
N THR A 72 24.47 -10.00 14.36
CA THR A 72 24.33 -9.27 13.10
C THR A 72 23.08 -8.40 13.10
N VAL A 73 23.04 -7.37 12.24
CA VAL A 73 21.84 -6.55 12.04
C VAL A 73 20.63 -7.43 11.64
N ASN A 74 20.84 -8.49 10.86
CA ASN A 74 19.82 -9.50 10.51
C ASN A 74 19.17 -10.13 11.74
N PHE A 75 19.97 -10.59 12.70
CA PHE A 75 19.44 -11.19 13.92
C PHE A 75 18.54 -10.21 14.68
N VAL A 76 18.98 -8.96 14.80
CA VAL A 76 18.22 -7.93 15.52
C VAL A 76 16.94 -7.57 14.78
N PHE A 77 16.98 -7.50 13.44
CA PHE A 77 15.78 -7.28 12.63
C PHE A 77 14.77 -8.41 12.81
N ASP A 78 15.20 -9.67 12.76
CA ASP A 78 14.32 -10.82 12.91
C ASP A 78 13.67 -10.85 14.31
N ARG A 79 14.40 -10.39 15.34
CA ARG A 79 13.85 -10.16 16.69
C ARG A 79 12.90 -8.95 16.75
N TYR A 80 13.23 -7.84 16.10
CA TYR A 80 12.36 -6.66 16.03
C TYR A 80 11.04 -6.99 15.35
N ILE A 81 11.08 -7.61 14.18
CA ILE A 81 9.89 -7.87 13.37
C ILE A 81 8.97 -8.91 14.02
N SER A 82 9.50 -9.83 14.84
CA SER A 82 8.68 -10.79 15.59
C SER A 82 7.88 -10.15 16.71
N THR A 83 8.34 -9.02 17.27
CA THR A 83 7.58 -8.25 18.28
C THR A 83 6.38 -7.49 17.68
N LYS A 84 6.30 -7.41 16.34
CA LYS A 84 5.35 -6.55 15.62
C LYS A 84 4.04 -7.23 15.25
N SER A 85 3.36 -7.82 16.23
CA SER A 85 2.06 -8.48 16.04
C SER A 85 0.92 -7.52 15.71
N GLU A 86 1.06 -6.23 16.04
CA GLU A 86 0.06 -5.18 15.80
C GLU A 86 -0.02 -4.72 14.33
N LEU A 87 0.98 -5.06 13.50
CA LEU A 87 1.03 -4.59 12.12
C LEU A 87 0.07 -5.35 11.21
N ARG A 88 -0.58 -4.64 10.29
CA ARG A 88 -1.37 -5.27 9.21
C ARG A 88 -0.47 -6.16 8.35
N GLY A 89 -1.04 -7.26 7.86
CA GLY A 89 -0.31 -8.23 7.03
C GLY A 89 0.39 -7.61 5.81
N THR A 90 -0.23 -6.60 5.18
CA THR A 90 0.39 -5.86 4.06
C THR A 90 1.61 -5.04 4.51
N THR A 91 1.52 -4.33 5.64
CA THR A 91 2.63 -3.57 6.23
C THR A 91 3.78 -4.49 6.62
N MET A 92 3.47 -5.58 7.33
CA MET A 92 4.43 -6.60 7.73
C MET A 92 5.17 -7.19 6.52
N ARG A 93 4.44 -7.56 5.46
CA ARG A 93 5.05 -8.06 4.22
C ARG A 93 5.93 -7.03 3.55
N ASN A 94 5.50 -5.77 3.46
CA ASN A 94 6.30 -4.71 2.88
C ASN A 94 7.62 -4.51 3.65
N TYR A 95 7.58 -4.53 4.98
CA TYR A 95 8.78 -4.42 5.81
C TYR A 95 9.76 -5.57 5.55
N LYS A 96 9.28 -6.81 5.55
CA LYS A 96 10.10 -7.99 5.22
C LYS A 96 10.66 -7.90 3.80
N TYR A 97 9.82 -7.60 2.81
CA TYR A 97 10.26 -7.46 1.42
C TYR A 97 11.38 -6.41 1.27
N MET A 98 11.21 -5.22 1.84
CA MET A 98 12.23 -4.16 1.76
C MET A 98 13.53 -4.59 2.45
N TYR A 99 13.43 -5.23 3.62
CA TYR A 99 14.59 -5.72 4.34
C TYR A 99 15.31 -6.84 3.57
N ASP A 100 14.58 -7.85 3.14
CA ASP A 100 15.11 -9.02 2.43
C ASP A 100 15.76 -8.62 1.11
N ARG A 101 15.13 -7.69 0.36
CA ARG A 101 15.62 -7.25 -0.94
C ARG A 101 16.85 -6.36 -0.86
N PHE A 102 16.93 -5.46 0.12
CA PHE A 102 17.93 -4.39 0.13
C PHE A 102 18.96 -4.48 1.27
N ILE A 103 18.64 -5.16 2.37
CA ILE A 103 19.49 -5.19 3.57
C ILE A 103 20.06 -6.59 3.81
N ARG A 104 19.24 -7.64 3.75
CA ARG A 104 19.56 -8.97 4.31
C ARG A 104 20.86 -9.58 3.78
N ASP A 105 21.09 -9.52 2.48
CA ASP A 105 22.25 -10.16 1.84
C ASP A 105 23.54 -9.34 1.87
N GLY A 106 23.48 -8.07 2.27
CA GLY A 106 24.60 -7.15 2.32
C GLY A 106 24.76 -6.52 3.70
N PHE A 107 24.21 -5.32 3.86
CA PHE A 107 24.33 -4.51 5.08
C PHE A 107 23.89 -5.26 6.34
N GLY A 108 22.86 -6.10 6.23
CA GLY A 108 22.30 -6.92 7.31
C GLY A 108 23.29 -7.91 7.94
N LYS A 109 24.36 -8.29 7.23
CA LYS A 109 25.39 -9.21 7.73
C LYS A 109 26.42 -8.54 8.63
N LYS A 110 26.45 -7.20 8.70
CA LYS A 110 27.36 -6.46 9.59
C LYS A 110 27.03 -6.75 11.06
N LYS A 111 28.05 -6.81 11.91
CA LYS A 111 27.88 -6.89 13.37
C LYS A 111 27.25 -5.60 13.88
N ILE A 112 26.19 -5.69 14.68
CA ILE A 112 25.43 -4.51 15.07
C ILE A 112 26.26 -3.48 15.84
N ALA A 113 27.12 -3.92 16.77
CA ALA A 113 27.98 -3.04 17.55
C ALA A 113 29.09 -2.35 16.70
N SER A 114 29.36 -2.85 15.50
CA SER A 114 30.38 -2.29 14.61
C SER A 114 29.85 -1.20 13.68
N VAL A 115 28.52 -1.11 13.53
CA VAL A 115 27.89 -0.18 12.59
C VAL A 115 27.97 1.25 13.12
N LYS A 116 28.59 2.15 12.36
CA LYS A 116 28.64 3.58 12.66
C LYS A 116 27.66 4.38 11.81
N TYR A 117 27.46 5.63 12.18
CA TYR A 117 26.68 6.59 11.39
C TYR A 117 27.12 6.66 9.92
N SER A 118 28.42 6.73 9.69
CA SER A 118 29.00 6.79 8.35
C SER A 118 28.68 5.55 7.51
N ASP A 119 28.58 4.36 8.12
CA ASP A 119 28.22 3.13 7.41
C ASP A 119 26.78 3.19 6.88
N VAL A 120 25.85 3.67 7.70
CA VAL A 120 24.43 3.81 7.30
C VAL A 120 24.30 4.86 6.20
N LEU A 121 24.98 6.00 6.35
CA LEU A 121 24.98 7.06 5.35
C LEU A 121 25.54 6.58 4.01
N GLN A 122 26.69 5.89 4.02
CA GLN A 122 27.29 5.33 2.80
C GLN A 122 26.38 4.31 2.13
N PHE A 123 25.75 3.42 2.93
CA PHE A 123 24.78 2.47 2.42
C PHE A 123 23.60 3.16 1.74
N TYR A 124 23.05 4.21 2.35
CA TYR A 124 21.93 4.96 1.78
C TYR A 124 22.35 5.71 0.50
N GLN A 125 23.55 6.30 0.48
CA GLN A 125 24.08 6.93 -0.73
C GLN A 125 24.29 5.93 -1.87
N HIS A 126 24.76 4.71 -1.56
CA HIS A 126 24.87 3.63 -2.54
C HIS A 126 23.51 3.28 -3.14
N LEU A 127 22.45 3.14 -2.31
CA LEU A 127 21.11 2.89 -2.82
C LEU A 127 20.59 4.03 -3.71
N LEU A 128 20.84 5.29 -3.34
CA LEU A 128 20.36 6.44 -4.11
C LEU A 128 21.11 6.63 -5.44
N LYS A 129 22.42 6.42 -5.46
CA LYS A 129 23.27 6.72 -6.62
C LYS A 129 23.47 5.52 -7.53
N GLU A 130 23.87 4.38 -6.97
CA GLU A 130 24.23 3.19 -7.75
C GLU A 130 23.01 2.32 -8.10
N LYS A 131 21.94 2.41 -7.30
CA LYS A 131 20.67 1.72 -7.56
C LYS A 131 19.55 2.66 -8.03
N GLU A 132 19.88 3.94 -8.26
CA GLU A 132 18.95 4.99 -8.71
C GLU A 132 17.63 5.03 -7.91
N MET A 133 17.71 4.71 -6.61
CA MET A 133 16.54 4.56 -5.77
C MET A 133 15.92 5.92 -5.45
N GLN A 134 14.59 5.97 -5.49
CA GLN A 134 13.82 7.13 -5.06
C GLN A 134 13.88 7.31 -3.52
N ILE A 135 13.86 8.57 -3.05
CA ILE A 135 13.95 8.88 -1.62
C ILE A 135 12.82 8.19 -0.82
N ASN A 136 11.58 8.16 -1.32
CA ASN A 136 10.46 7.54 -0.60
C ASN A 136 10.67 6.04 -0.38
N THR A 137 11.31 5.36 -1.34
CA THR A 137 11.66 3.94 -1.17
C THR A 137 12.73 3.79 -0.10
N LEU A 138 13.73 4.68 -0.09
CA LEU A 138 14.75 4.71 0.96
C LEU A 138 14.15 5.03 2.34
N GLU A 139 13.18 5.93 2.44
CA GLU A 139 12.44 6.19 3.68
C GLU A 139 11.73 4.95 4.21
N THR A 140 11.18 4.14 3.31
CA THR A 140 10.56 2.87 3.69
C THR A 140 11.61 1.91 4.26
N ILE A 141 12.79 1.83 3.63
CA ILE A 141 13.93 1.05 4.16
C ILE A 141 14.34 1.58 5.54
N HIS A 142 14.44 2.89 5.71
CA HIS A 142 14.79 3.52 6.99
C HIS A 142 13.73 3.27 8.07
N THR A 143 12.44 3.28 7.73
CA THR A 143 11.33 2.96 8.65
C THR A 143 11.44 1.54 9.21
N VAL A 144 12.17 0.65 8.52
CA VAL A 144 12.46 -0.70 9.02
C VAL A 144 13.79 -0.74 9.78
N LEU A 145 14.83 -0.13 9.22
CA LEU A 145 16.19 -0.21 9.74
C LEU A 145 16.39 0.59 11.04
N HIS A 146 15.81 1.79 11.13
CA HIS A 146 15.97 2.65 12.30
C HIS A 146 15.37 2.05 13.58
N PRO A 147 14.12 1.54 13.58
CA PRO A 147 13.59 0.84 14.75
C PRO A 147 14.35 -0.43 15.12
N THR A 148 14.98 -1.10 14.13
CA THR A 148 15.84 -2.27 14.38
C THR A 148 17.04 -1.88 15.24
N PHE A 149 17.74 -0.80 14.90
CA PHE A 149 18.82 -0.28 15.75
C PHE A 149 18.29 0.28 17.08
N GLN A 150 17.10 0.88 17.08
CA GLN A 150 16.49 1.39 18.30
C GLN A 150 16.19 0.28 19.32
N LEU A 151 15.79 -0.91 18.85
CA LEU A 151 15.63 -2.07 19.72
C LEU A 151 16.96 -2.44 20.38
N ALA A 152 18.06 -2.47 19.63
CA ALA A 152 19.38 -2.75 20.18
C ALA A 152 19.87 -1.69 21.18
N VAL A 153 19.49 -0.41 21.00
CA VAL A 153 19.74 0.63 22.01
C VAL A 153 18.96 0.33 23.29
N ARG A 154 17.67 0.00 23.17
CA ARG A 154 16.81 -0.31 24.33
C ARG A 154 17.28 -1.53 25.11
N ASP A 155 17.81 -2.53 24.41
CA ASP A 155 18.38 -3.75 25.00
C ASP A 155 19.84 -3.52 25.50
N ASN A 156 20.34 -2.28 25.48
CA ASN A 156 21.70 -1.87 25.90
C ASN A 156 22.84 -2.54 25.13
N ILE A 157 22.58 -3.03 23.93
CA ILE A 157 23.58 -3.68 23.06
C ILE A 157 24.49 -2.62 22.40
N ILE A 158 23.90 -1.49 22.03
CA ILE A 158 24.62 -0.33 21.49
C ILE A 158 24.20 0.93 22.23
N ARG A 159 25.12 1.90 22.38
CA ARG A 159 24.86 3.12 23.15
C ARG A 159 24.00 4.15 22.41
N VAL A 160 24.13 4.20 21.09
CA VAL A 160 23.49 5.18 20.22
C VAL A 160 22.99 4.49 18.97
N ASN A 161 21.89 4.98 18.39
CA ASN A 161 21.37 4.44 17.14
C ASN A 161 22.15 5.05 15.96
N PRO A 162 22.89 4.25 15.17
CA PRO A 162 23.73 4.75 14.09
C PRO A 162 22.93 5.31 12.91
N SER A 163 21.61 5.07 12.85
CA SER A 163 20.76 5.60 11.79
C SER A 163 20.15 6.98 12.11
N ASP A 164 20.31 7.46 13.34
CA ASP A 164 19.73 8.73 13.80
C ASP A 164 20.27 9.90 12.99
N GLY A 165 19.37 10.74 12.45
CA GLY A 165 19.74 11.92 11.68
C GLY A 165 20.21 11.66 10.23
N VAL A 166 20.43 10.40 9.82
CA VAL A 166 20.92 10.08 8.47
C VAL A 166 19.95 10.56 7.38
N MET A 167 18.65 10.31 7.56
CA MET A 167 17.63 10.76 6.59
C MET A 167 17.55 12.29 6.50
N ALA A 168 17.72 13.00 7.62
CA ALA A 168 17.75 14.47 7.63
C ALA A 168 18.95 15.00 6.83
N GLN A 169 20.12 14.35 6.93
CA GLN A 169 21.28 14.71 6.10
C GLN A 169 21.03 14.48 4.61
N ILE A 170 20.37 13.38 4.24
CA ILE A 170 20.05 13.07 2.83
C ILE A 170 19.07 14.09 2.25
N LYS A 171 18.03 14.45 3.00
CA LYS A 171 17.00 15.40 2.55
C LYS A 171 17.50 16.83 2.39
N LYS A 172 18.61 17.21 3.02
CA LYS A 172 19.24 18.53 2.83
C LYS A 172 19.84 18.73 1.43
N GLN A 173 20.02 17.66 0.65
CA GLN A 173 20.60 17.76 -0.68
C GLN A 173 19.58 18.37 -1.66
N PRO A 174 19.90 19.50 -2.33
CA PRO A 174 18.99 20.17 -3.25
C PRO A 174 18.65 19.28 -4.45
N GLY A 175 17.43 19.42 -4.99
CA GLY A 175 17.00 18.78 -6.23
C GLY A 175 16.22 17.47 -6.10
N LYS A 176 15.83 17.05 -4.89
CA LYS A 176 15.01 15.85 -4.66
C LYS A 176 13.71 16.15 -3.91
N ASN A 177 13.08 17.27 -4.26
CA ASN A 177 11.72 17.55 -3.82
C ASN A 177 10.79 16.51 -4.46
N HIS A 178 9.82 16.04 -3.68
CA HIS A 178 8.78 15.14 -4.18
C HIS A 178 8.16 15.73 -5.45
N GLY A 179 8.05 14.95 -6.51
CA GLY A 179 7.30 15.40 -7.69
C GLY A 179 5.91 15.81 -7.25
N VAL A 180 5.54 17.07 -7.48
CA VAL A 180 4.22 17.60 -7.12
C VAL A 180 3.20 16.81 -7.93
N ARG A 181 2.20 16.25 -7.24
CA ARG A 181 1.12 15.50 -7.90
C ARG A 181 0.06 16.49 -8.34
N HIS A 182 0.14 16.94 -9.58
CA HIS A 182 -0.85 17.88 -10.10
C HIS A 182 -2.20 17.19 -10.31
N ALA A 183 -3.27 17.87 -9.90
CA ALA A 183 -4.63 17.52 -10.31
C ALA A 183 -4.82 17.70 -11.82
N LEU A 184 -5.80 17.00 -12.39
CA LEU A 184 -6.24 17.31 -13.75
C LEU A 184 -6.83 18.73 -13.79
N THR A 185 -6.57 19.46 -14.88
CA THR A 185 -7.27 20.71 -15.15
C THR A 185 -8.74 20.42 -15.46
N VAL A 186 -9.60 21.45 -15.36
CA VAL A 186 -11.03 21.31 -15.69
C VAL A 186 -11.22 20.83 -17.13
N GLU A 187 -10.41 21.36 -18.06
CA GLU A 187 -10.43 20.96 -19.47
C GLU A 187 -10.01 19.51 -19.66
N GLN A 188 -8.93 19.06 -19.02
CA GLN A 188 -8.47 17.67 -19.08
C GLN A 188 -9.48 16.70 -18.44
N GLN A 189 -10.08 17.08 -17.31
CA GLN A 189 -11.12 16.28 -16.66
C GLN A 189 -12.35 16.13 -17.56
N ARG A 190 -12.81 17.23 -18.18
CA ARG A 190 -13.95 17.22 -19.11
C ARG A 190 -13.62 16.40 -20.36
N ALA A 191 -12.44 16.57 -20.94
CA ALA A 191 -11.96 15.78 -22.06
C ALA A 191 -11.95 14.28 -21.74
N PHE A 192 -11.42 13.90 -20.57
CA PHE A 192 -11.36 12.51 -20.12
C PHE A 192 -12.77 11.89 -20.01
N ILE A 193 -13.68 12.52 -19.26
CA ILE A 193 -15.02 11.97 -19.04
C ILE A 193 -15.81 11.91 -20.36
N ASN A 194 -15.80 12.98 -21.15
CA ASN A 194 -16.52 13.01 -22.43
C ASN A 194 -16.00 11.92 -23.38
N TYR A 195 -14.68 11.70 -23.44
CA TYR A 195 -14.12 10.66 -24.29
C TYR A 195 -14.53 9.26 -23.82
N VAL A 196 -14.55 9.01 -22.51
CA VAL A 196 -15.00 7.73 -21.95
C VAL A 196 -16.47 7.50 -22.30
N GLU A 197 -17.35 8.46 -22.05
CA GLU A 197 -18.80 8.34 -22.29
C GLU A 197 -19.15 8.08 -23.76
N ASN A 198 -18.49 8.77 -24.68
CA ASN A 198 -18.80 8.69 -26.11
C ASN A 198 -18.04 7.59 -26.84
N SER A 199 -17.14 6.87 -26.16
CA SER A 199 -16.37 5.78 -26.75
C SER A 199 -17.15 4.47 -26.72
N LEU A 200 -17.35 3.88 -27.90
CA LEU A 200 -17.89 2.51 -28.02
C LEU A 200 -17.05 1.45 -27.28
N THR A 201 -15.78 1.74 -27.01
CA THR A 201 -14.87 0.82 -26.31
C THR A 201 -14.82 1.07 -24.81
N PHE A 202 -14.95 2.32 -24.36
CA PHE A 202 -14.70 2.71 -22.97
C PHE A 202 -15.94 3.15 -22.18
N TYR A 203 -17.12 3.29 -22.80
CA TYR A 203 -18.34 3.80 -22.14
C TYR A 203 -18.68 3.10 -20.81
N HIS A 204 -18.44 1.80 -20.71
CA HIS A 204 -18.67 1.01 -19.49
C HIS A 204 -17.84 1.48 -18.27
N TRP A 205 -16.79 2.27 -18.47
CA TRP A 205 -16.02 2.87 -17.37
C TRP A 205 -16.60 4.22 -16.87
N ALA A 206 -17.53 4.83 -17.61
CA ALA A 206 -18.04 6.16 -17.29
C ALA A 206 -18.67 6.23 -15.89
N PRO A 207 -19.55 5.30 -15.47
CA PRO A 207 -20.11 5.33 -14.12
C PRO A 207 -19.03 5.29 -13.03
N PHE A 208 -18.05 4.41 -13.19
CA PHE A 208 -16.96 4.23 -12.23
C PHE A 208 -16.07 5.48 -12.09
N PHE A 209 -15.69 6.12 -13.20
CA PHE A 209 -14.87 7.33 -13.14
C PHE A 209 -15.65 8.55 -12.64
N LYS A 210 -16.94 8.68 -12.98
CA LYS A 210 -17.82 9.70 -12.40
C LYS A 210 -17.93 9.54 -10.89
N PHE A 211 -18.11 8.31 -10.42
CA PHE A 211 -18.14 8.01 -8.98
C PHE A 211 -16.84 8.43 -8.29
N LEU A 212 -15.68 8.08 -8.84
CA LEU A 212 -14.38 8.46 -8.27
C LEU A 212 -14.18 9.99 -8.22
N LEU A 213 -14.52 10.70 -9.31
CA LEU A 213 -14.37 12.14 -9.40
C LEU A 213 -15.44 12.92 -8.64
N GLY A 214 -16.61 12.35 -8.37
CA GLY A 214 -17.70 12.99 -7.63
C GLY A 214 -17.69 12.71 -6.13
N THR A 215 -17.00 11.66 -5.67
CA THR A 215 -16.92 11.30 -4.24
C THR A 215 -15.53 11.50 -3.64
N GLY A 216 -14.48 11.54 -4.47
CA GLY A 216 -13.10 11.57 -3.98
C GLY A 216 -12.68 10.32 -3.21
N CYS A 217 -13.39 9.20 -3.35
CA CYS A 217 -13.05 7.96 -2.64
C CYS A 217 -11.66 7.45 -3.03
N ARG A 218 -10.98 6.77 -2.08
CA ARG A 218 -9.79 6.00 -2.43
C ARG A 218 -10.19 4.83 -3.33
N ILE A 219 -9.29 4.38 -4.20
CA ILE A 219 -9.59 3.31 -5.15
C ILE A 219 -10.12 2.03 -4.49
N GLY A 220 -9.57 1.63 -3.34
CA GLY A 220 -10.07 0.45 -2.60
C GLY A 220 -11.45 0.66 -1.98
N GLU A 221 -11.81 1.89 -1.62
CA GLU A 221 -13.16 2.25 -1.13
C GLU A 221 -14.15 2.18 -2.30
N ALA A 222 -13.80 2.75 -3.46
CA ALA A 222 -14.66 2.74 -4.65
C ALA A 222 -14.86 1.33 -5.22
N ILE A 223 -13.82 0.50 -5.27
CA ILE A 223 -13.94 -0.91 -5.70
C ILE A 223 -14.72 -1.74 -4.69
N GLY A 224 -14.65 -1.37 -3.41
CA GLY A 224 -15.31 -2.09 -2.32
C GLY A 224 -16.76 -1.71 -2.10
N ILE A 225 -17.24 -0.60 -2.65
CA ILE A 225 -18.58 -0.10 -2.35
C ILE A 225 -19.68 -1.10 -2.76
N ARG A 226 -20.69 -1.26 -1.91
CA ARG A 226 -21.80 -2.19 -2.13
C ARG A 226 -23.12 -1.45 -2.17
N TRP A 227 -24.15 -2.09 -2.74
CA TRP A 227 -25.49 -1.52 -2.81
C TRP A 227 -26.07 -1.20 -1.42
N GLU A 228 -25.73 -1.97 -0.38
CA GLU A 228 -26.17 -1.70 1.00
C GLU A 228 -25.51 -0.47 1.65
N ASP A 229 -24.41 0.04 1.07
CA ASP A 229 -23.72 1.21 1.57
C ASP A 229 -24.27 2.52 0.96
N VAL A 230 -25.26 2.43 0.07
CA VAL A 230 -25.86 3.57 -0.65
C VAL A 230 -27.32 3.76 -0.24
N ASP A 231 -27.65 4.95 0.25
CA ASP A 231 -29.02 5.39 0.55
C ASP A 231 -29.45 6.38 -0.56
N PHE A 232 -30.22 5.88 -1.53
CA PHE A 232 -30.70 6.68 -2.67
C PHE A 232 -31.74 7.73 -2.25
N ASP A 233 -32.58 7.43 -1.26
CA ASP A 233 -33.62 8.34 -0.78
C ASP A 233 -33.00 9.58 -0.12
N LYS A 234 -31.97 9.38 0.71
CA LYS A 234 -31.25 10.46 1.38
C LYS A 234 -30.10 11.01 0.57
N ARG A 235 -29.76 10.41 -0.58
CA ARG A 235 -28.60 10.74 -1.41
C ARG A 235 -27.29 10.70 -0.62
N MET A 236 -27.05 9.60 0.10
CA MET A 236 -25.89 9.43 0.98
C MET A 236 -25.14 8.14 0.69
N ILE A 237 -23.81 8.20 0.72
CA ILE A 237 -22.93 7.04 0.53
C ILE A 237 -22.11 6.84 1.80
N ASN A 238 -22.22 5.66 2.42
CA ASN A 238 -21.50 5.30 3.63
C ASN A 238 -20.16 4.62 3.30
N ILE A 239 -19.05 5.32 3.47
CA ILE A 239 -17.72 4.75 3.32
C ILE A 239 -17.25 4.18 4.65
N ASN A 240 -17.36 2.87 4.81
CA ASN A 240 -17.04 2.17 6.06
C ASN A 240 -16.03 1.00 5.90
N HIS A 241 -15.62 0.69 4.67
CA HIS A 241 -14.66 -0.38 4.37
C HIS A 241 -13.91 -0.09 3.05
N SER A 242 -12.90 -0.93 2.77
CA SER A 242 -12.14 -0.88 1.52
C SER A 242 -11.72 -2.27 1.11
N LEU A 243 -11.65 -2.54 -0.19
CA LEU A 243 -11.02 -3.75 -0.72
C LEU A 243 -9.54 -3.51 -0.98
N VAL A 244 -8.72 -4.45 -0.53
CA VAL A 244 -7.28 -4.47 -0.80
C VAL A 244 -6.91 -5.74 -1.54
N TYR A 245 -6.05 -5.60 -2.55
CA TYR A 245 -5.54 -6.72 -3.33
C TYR A 245 -4.09 -7.00 -2.94
N TYR A 246 -3.82 -8.18 -2.38
CA TYR A 246 -2.47 -8.55 -1.98
C TYR A 246 -2.21 -10.05 -2.08
N SER A 247 -0.94 -10.43 -2.24
CA SER A 247 -0.51 -11.83 -2.18
C SER A 247 -0.70 -12.38 -0.77
N ARG A 248 -1.49 -13.44 -0.58
CA ARG A 248 -1.62 -14.23 0.65
C ARG A 248 -0.86 -15.55 0.46
N GLU A 249 -0.25 -16.06 1.53
CA GLU A 249 0.27 -17.43 1.51
C GLU A 249 -0.90 -18.38 1.70
N TYR A 250 -1.13 -19.25 0.74
CA TYR A 250 -2.10 -20.33 0.83
C TYR A 250 -1.41 -21.64 0.49
N LYS A 251 -1.32 -22.55 1.46
CA LYS A 251 -0.65 -23.85 1.32
C LYS A 251 0.77 -23.74 0.73
N ASP A 252 1.59 -22.84 1.29
CA ASP A 252 2.97 -22.57 0.86
C ASP A 252 3.14 -22.03 -0.58
N HIS A 253 2.04 -21.62 -1.22
CA HIS A 253 2.06 -20.90 -2.50
C HIS A 253 1.52 -19.47 -2.36
N PRO A 254 2.17 -18.47 -2.97
CA PRO A 254 1.64 -17.12 -3.00
C PRO A 254 0.42 -17.05 -3.93
N MET A 255 -0.74 -16.74 -3.36
CA MET A 255 -1.98 -16.49 -4.11
C MET A 255 -2.41 -15.04 -3.89
N CYS A 256 -2.52 -14.26 -4.95
CA CYS A 256 -3.11 -12.92 -4.84
C CYS A 256 -4.63 -13.04 -4.69
N SER A 257 -5.17 -12.42 -3.65
CA SER A 257 -6.61 -12.38 -3.43
C SER A 257 -7.04 -10.99 -2.95
N PHE A 258 -8.33 -10.71 -3.11
CA PHE A 258 -8.96 -9.61 -2.41
C PHE A 258 -9.16 -9.94 -0.94
N ALA A 259 -9.29 -8.88 -0.16
CA ALA A 259 -9.58 -8.91 1.25
C ALA A 259 -10.30 -7.62 1.65
N VAL A 260 -11.21 -7.74 2.61
CA VAL A 260 -11.82 -6.58 3.24
C VAL A 260 -10.83 -5.96 4.23
N SER A 261 -10.70 -4.66 4.14
CA SER A 261 -9.87 -3.83 5.00
C SER A 261 -10.74 -2.73 5.60
N LEU A 262 -11.11 -2.92 6.87
CA LEU A 262 -11.83 -1.91 7.64
C LEU A 262 -10.92 -0.69 7.90
N PRO A 263 -11.46 0.53 8.03
CA PRO A 263 -10.70 1.72 8.38
C PRO A 263 -9.93 1.52 9.69
N LYS A 264 -8.69 2.03 9.76
CA LYS A 264 -7.87 1.97 10.99
C LYS A 264 -8.31 2.98 12.05
N THR A 265 -9.01 4.02 11.63
CA THR A 265 -9.34 5.20 12.43
C THR A 265 -10.76 5.62 12.14
N GLU A 266 -11.43 6.24 13.10
CA GLU A 266 -12.79 6.80 12.93
C GLU A 266 -12.87 7.75 11.73
N ALA A 267 -11.84 8.56 11.49
CA ALA A 267 -11.77 9.47 10.34
C ALA A 267 -11.88 8.77 8.96
N GLY A 268 -11.68 7.45 8.89
CA GLY A 268 -11.86 6.69 7.65
C GLY A 268 -13.30 6.24 7.42
N ILE A 269 -14.14 6.25 8.46
CA ILE A 269 -15.58 6.01 8.38
C ILE A 269 -16.26 7.36 8.16
N ARG A 270 -16.96 7.52 7.04
CA ARG A 270 -17.57 8.80 6.69
C ARG A 270 -18.76 8.62 5.77
N ILE A 271 -19.66 9.60 5.81
CA ILE A 271 -20.79 9.68 4.89
C ILE A 271 -20.50 10.78 3.87
N ILE A 272 -20.69 10.46 2.58
CA ILE A 272 -20.48 11.38 1.47
C ILE A 272 -21.85 11.68 0.85
N PRO A 273 -22.30 12.95 0.85
CA PRO A 273 -23.47 13.36 0.10
C PRO A 273 -23.26 13.15 -1.40
N MET A 274 -24.30 12.67 -2.07
CA MET A 274 -24.25 12.31 -3.48
C MET A 274 -24.53 13.53 -4.37
N MET A 275 -23.58 13.87 -5.24
CA MET A 275 -23.82 14.79 -6.35
C MET A 275 -24.76 14.15 -7.37
N ASP A 276 -25.54 14.95 -8.11
CA ASP A 276 -26.42 14.44 -9.17
C ASP A 276 -25.66 13.54 -10.16
N THR A 277 -24.44 13.93 -10.53
CA THR A 277 -23.59 13.15 -11.44
C THR A 277 -23.20 11.77 -10.89
N VAL A 278 -23.10 11.63 -9.56
CA VAL A 278 -22.82 10.35 -8.90
C VAL A 278 -24.11 9.52 -8.79
N TYR A 279 -25.23 10.18 -8.53
CA TYR A 279 -26.55 9.56 -8.52
C TYR A 279 -26.86 8.92 -9.88
N ASP A 280 -26.72 9.68 -10.95
CA ASP A 280 -26.95 9.19 -12.32
C ASP A 280 -26.00 8.03 -12.68
N ALA A 281 -24.74 8.11 -12.24
CA ALA A 281 -23.77 7.04 -12.45
C ALA A 281 -24.17 5.74 -11.73
N LEU A 282 -24.62 5.82 -10.48
CA LEU A 282 -25.08 4.67 -9.72
C LEU A 282 -26.39 4.12 -10.25
N GLN A 283 -27.31 4.97 -10.72
CA GLN A 283 -28.54 4.52 -11.36
C GLN A 283 -28.24 3.78 -12.68
N THR A 284 -27.32 4.31 -13.50
CA THR A 284 -26.87 3.65 -14.74
C THR A 284 -26.34 2.24 -14.44
N GLU A 285 -25.51 2.11 -13.42
CA GLU A 285 -24.93 0.83 -13.00
C GLU A 285 -25.99 -0.14 -12.45
N TRP A 286 -26.99 0.38 -11.71
CA TRP A 286 -28.11 -0.41 -11.20
C TRP A 286 -28.97 -0.98 -12.33
N GLU A 287 -29.29 -0.15 -13.33
CA GLU A 287 -30.08 -0.56 -14.49
C GLU A 287 -29.34 -1.61 -15.33
N ASP A 288 -28.04 -1.40 -15.59
CA ASP A 288 -27.20 -2.37 -16.29
C ASP A 288 -27.15 -3.72 -15.56
N GLN A 289 -26.95 -3.73 -14.24
CA GLN A 289 -26.92 -4.97 -13.46
C GLN A 289 -28.27 -5.67 -13.35
N LYS A 290 -29.37 -4.93 -13.40
CA LYS A 290 -30.71 -5.52 -13.43
C LYS A 290 -30.95 -6.30 -14.72
N GLU A 291 -30.39 -5.86 -15.84
CA GLU A 291 -30.49 -6.52 -17.14
C GLU A 291 -29.43 -7.63 -17.32
N ASN A 292 -28.18 -7.35 -16.95
CA ASN A 292 -27.02 -8.20 -17.25
C ASN A 292 -26.55 -9.08 -16.08
N GLY A 293 -27.13 -8.91 -14.89
CA GLY A 293 -26.82 -9.66 -13.68
C GLY A 293 -25.97 -8.86 -12.69
N PHE A 294 -26.22 -9.09 -11.39
CA PHE A 294 -25.50 -8.44 -10.30
C PHE A 294 -24.17 -9.15 -9.99
N ASN A 295 -23.27 -8.45 -9.31
CA ASN A 295 -22.04 -9.04 -8.78
C ASN A 295 -22.32 -10.12 -7.72
N GLU A 296 -21.85 -11.34 -7.96
CA GLU A 296 -22.01 -12.48 -7.04
C GLU A 296 -20.77 -12.74 -6.16
N THR A 297 -19.76 -11.87 -6.24
CA THR A 297 -18.50 -12.08 -5.52
C THR A 297 -18.71 -11.96 -4.02
N GLU A 298 -18.20 -12.94 -3.26
CA GLU A 298 -18.13 -12.89 -1.80
C GLU A 298 -16.68 -12.75 -1.34
N ILE A 299 -16.39 -11.68 -0.58
CA ILE A 299 -15.05 -11.42 -0.04
C ILE A 299 -15.17 -11.16 1.46
N ASP A 300 -14.56 -12.04 2.26
CA ASP A 300 -14.61 -11.99 3.73
C ASP A 300 -16.05 -11.78 4.28
N GLY A 301 -17.05 -12.42 3.65
CA GLY A 301 -18.47 -12.37 4.02
C GLY A 301 -19.26 -11.18 3.44
N MET A 302 -18.60 -10.23 2.77
CA MET A 302 -19.27 -9.11 2.09
C MET A 302 -19.65 -9.47 0.64
N LYS A 303 -20.84 -9.03 0.21
CA LYS A 303 -21.45 -9.27 -1.12
C LYS A 303 -22.11 -8.01 -1.67
N GLY A 304 -22.55 -8.05 -2.94
CA GLY A 304 -23.34 -6.97 -3.54
C GLY A 304 -22.52 -5.75 -3.93
N PHE A 305 -21.27 -5.99 -4.35
CA PHE A 305 -20.36 -4.95 -4.82
C PHE A 305 -20.92 -4.26 -6.08
N ILE A 306 -20.84 -2.94 -6.11
CA ILE A 306 -21.41 -2.12 -7.20
C ILE A 306 -20.57 -2.28 -8.45
N PHE A 307 -19.26 -1.98 -8.43
CA PHE A 307 -18.49 -1.94 -9.67
C PHE A 307 -17.81 -3.26 -10.00
N MET A 308 -18.17 -3.85 -11.14
CA MET A 308 -17.65 -5.14 -11.59
C MET A 308 -16.93 -5.06 -12.94
N ASN A 309 -16.01 -5.99 -13.15
CA ASN A 309 -15.35 -6.20 -14.41
C ASN A 309 -16.19 -7.09 -15.34
N ARG A 310 -15.78 -7.21 -16.61
CA ARG A 310 -16.42 -8.04 -17.65
C ARG A 310 -16.63 -9.53 -17.32
N PHE A 311 -16.08 -10.02 -16.22
CA PHE A 311 -16.22 -11.39 -15.73
C PHE A 311 -17.10 -11.47 -14.47
N GLY A 312 -17.87 -10.41 -14.14
CA GLY A 312 -18.76 -10.36 -12.98
C GLY A 312 -18.04 -10.27 -11.63
N ASN A 313 -16.73 -10.02 -11.62
CA ASN A 313 -15.92 -9.91 -10.40
C ASN A 313 -15.57 -8.46 -10.09
N VAL A 314 -15.22 -8.13 -8.84
CA VAL A 314 -14.75 -6.78 -8.48
C VAL A 314 -13.55 -6.33 -9.32
N HIS A 315 -13.40 -5.03 -9.53
CA HIS A 315 -12.22 -4.50 -10.22
C HIS A 315 -10.95 -4.72 -9.42
N ASN A 316 -9.84 -4.91 -10.14
CA ASN A 316 -8.51 -4.86 -9.56
C ASN A 316 -7.94 -3.42 -9.72
N PRO A 317 -7.35 -2.79 -8.68
CA PRO A 317 -6.77 -1.45 -8.78
C PRO A 317 -5.76 -1.27 -9.94
N GLN A 318 -4.93 -2.28 -10.21
CA GLN A 318 -3.99 -2.27 -11.33
C GLN A 318 -4.71 -2.38 -12.69
N ALA A 319 -5.85 -3.06 -12.76
CA ALA A 319 -6.67 -3.09 -13.97
C ALA A 319 -7.26 -1.70 -14.26
N VAL A 320 -7.72 -0.98 -13.22
CA VAL A 320 -8.20 0.41 -13.36
C VAL A 320 -7.10 1.33 -13.88
N ASN A 321 -5.89 1.29 -13.31
CA ASN A 321 -4.78 2.12 -13.81
C ASN A 321 -4.39 1.78 -15.25
N ARG A 322 -4.47 0.50 -15.66
CA ARG A 322 -4.27 0.10 -17.06
C ARG A 322 -5.38 0.62 -17.97
N ALA A 323 -6.63 0.65 -17.50
CA ALA A 323 -7.75 1.24 -18.24
C ALA A 323 -7.54 2.75 -18.44
N ILE A 324 -7.23 3.50 -17.35
CA ILE A 324 -6.87 4.92 -17.42
C ILE A 324 -5.78 5.16 -18.48
N LYS A 325 -4.71 4.36 -18.44
CA LYS A 325 -3.62 4.44 -19.42
C LYS A 325 -4.09 4.31 -20.86
N ARG A 326 -4.84 3.24 -21.15
CA ARG A 326 -5.38 2.99 -22.50
C ARG A 326 -6.30 4.11 -22.97
N ILE A 327 -7.09 4.67 -22.06
CA ILE A 327 -8.06 5.73 -22.37
C ILE A 327 -7.34 7.03 -22.74
N TYR A 328 -6.41 7.52 -21.90
CA TYR A 328 -5.74 8.78 -22.21
C TYR A 328 -4.82 8.65 -23.44
N GLU A 329 -4.19 7.48 -23.66
CA GLU A 329 -3.36 7.24 -24.84
C GLU A 329 -4.20 7.28 -26.13
N ALA A 330 -5.39 6.65 -26.12
CA ALA A 330 -6.30 6.66 -27.25
C ALA A 330 -6.86 8.07 -27.51
N TYR A 331 -7.32 8.77 -26.46
CA TYR A 331 -7.78 10.14 -26.56
C TYR A 331 -6.70 11.06 -27.13
N ASN A 332 -5.47 11.04 -26.58
CA ASN A 332 -4.40 11.93 -27.02
C ASN A 332 -4.03 11.69 -28.50
N ALA A 333 -4.04 10.43 -28.95
CA ALA A 333 -3.77 10.11 -30.36
C ALA A 333 -4.83 10.71 -31.30
N GLU A 334 -6.11 10.64 -30.93
CA GLU A 334 -7.21 11.23 -31.69
C GLU A 334 -7.21 12.77 -31.62
N GLU A 335 -6.95 13.31 -30.43
CA GLU A 335 -7.00 14.74 -30.14
C GLU A 335 -5.90 15.51 -30.88
N VAL A 336 -4.70 14.97 -31.01
CA VAL A 336 -3.62 15.58 -31.81
C VAL A 336 -4.05 15.75 -33.27
N VAL A 337 -4.70 14.72 -33.85
CA VAL A 337 -5.18 14.77 -35.23
C VAL A 337 -6.35 15.74 -35.37
N LYS A 338 -7.28 15.73 -34.42
CA LYS A 338 -8.46 16.60 -34.42
C LYS A 338 -8.07 18.08 -34.27
N ALA A 339 -7.22 18.40 -33.30
CA ALA A 339 -6.75 19.75 -33.03
C ALA A 339 -5.98 20.33 -34.22
N SER A 340 -5.16 19.52 -34.89
CA SER A 340 -4.47 19.91 -36.12
C SER A 340 -5.45 20.27 -37.25
N LYS A 341 -6.51 19.47 -37.46
CA LYS A 341 -7.55 19.79 -38.46
C LYS A 341 -8.32 21.08 -38.10
N GLU A 342 -8.56 21.29 -36.81
CA GLU A 342 -9.28 22.45 -36.27
C GLU A 342 -8.39 23.69 -36.07
N HIS A 343 -7.09 23.62 -36.40
CA HIS A 343 -6.11 24.70 -36.24
C HIS A 343 -6.07 25.27 -34.81
N ARG A 344 -6.16 24.40 -33.80
CA ARG A 344 -6.06 24.75 -32.38
C ARG A 344 -5.01 23.90 -31.68
N GLU A 345 -4.59 24.34 -30.50
CA GLU A 345 -3.73 23.55 -29.63
C GLU A 345 -4.49 22.31 -29.10
N PRO A 346 -3.85 21.13 -29.05
CA PRO A 346 -4.46 19.92 -28.53
C PRO A 346 -4.54 19.96 -27.00
N VAL A 347 -5.69 19.56 -26.45
CA VAL A 347 -5.82 19.38 -25.00
C VAL A 347 -5.23 18.02 -24.65
N ILE A 348 -3.97 17.96 -24.22
CA ILE A 348 -3.33 16.69 -23.87
C ILE A 348 -3.65 16.29 -22.43
N ILE A 349 -4.13 15.06 -22.26
CA ILE A 349 -4.29 14.44 -20.94
C ILE A 349 -2.96 13.82 -20.51
N PRO A 350 -2.37 14.25 -19.38
CA PRO A 350 -1.10 13.72 -18.91
C PRO A 350 -1.25 12.29 -18.38
N HIS A 351 -0.14 11.59 -18.18
CA HIS A 351 -0.18 10.33 -17.45
C HIS A 351 -0.66 10.57 -16.00
N PHE A 352 -1.74 9.88 -15.60
CA PHE A 352 -2.25 9.91 -14.25
C PHE A 352 -2.71 8.52 -13.79
N SER A 353 -3.02 8.40 -12.50
CA SER A 353 -3.50 7.16 -11.87
C SER A 353 -4.79 7.41 -11.08
N CYS A 354 -5.45 6.36 -10.60
CA CYS A 354 -6.64 6.46 -9.77
C CYS A 354 -6.48 7.41 -8.55
N HIS A 355 -5.28 7.50 -7.97
CA HIS A 355 -5.03 8.43 -6.86
C HIS A 355 -5.06 9.91 -7.29
N HIS A 356 -4.79 10.20 -8.56
CA HIS A 356 -4.90 11.55 -9.11
C HIS A 356 -6.37 11.95 -9.26
N LEU A 357 -7.30 11.04 -9.54
CA LEU A 357 -8.73 11.37 -9.60
C LEU A 357 -9.24 11.87 -8.25
N ARG A 358 -8.83 11.22 -7.16
CA ARG A 358 -9.09 11.70 -5.79
C ARG A 358 -8.44 13.05 -5.52
N HIS A 359 -7.20 13.25 -5.99
CA HIS A 359 -6.53 14.54 -5.87
C HIS A 359 -7.28 15.64 -6.62
N THR A 360 -7.72 15.37 -7.85
CA THR A 360 -8.54 16.25 -8.67
C THR A 360 -9.84 16.63 -7.94
N PHE A 361 -10.58 15.66 -7.39
CA PHE A 361 -11.76 15.98 -6.57
C PHE A 361 -11.40 16.90 -5.39
N CYS A 362 -10.33 16.59 -4.65
CA CYS A 362 -9.91 17.43 -3.53
C CYS A 362 -9.56 18.85 -3.96
N SER A 363 -8.84 19.01 -5.07
CA SER A 363 -8.49 20.32 -5.62
C SER A 363 -9.75 21.10 -6.02
N ARG A 364 -10.68 20.48 -6.76
CA ARG A 364 -11.97 21.12 -7.11
C ARG A 364 -12.79 21.47 -5.87
N PHE A 365 -12.73 20.65 -4.83
CA PHE A 365 -13.44 20.93 -3.59
C PHE A 365 -12.81 22.10 -2.83
N CYS A 366 -11.48 22.14 -2.70
CA CYS A 366 -10.73 23.27 -2.13
C CYS A 366 -10.93 24.58 -2.92
N GLU A 367 -11.28 24.52 -4.20
CA GLU A 367 -11.60 25.71 -4.98
C GLU A 367 -12.95 26.32 -4.63
N ASN A 368 -13.90 25.50 -4.17
CA ASN A 368 -15.28 25.91 -3.94
C ASN A 368 -15.65 25.98 -2.45
N GLU A 369 -14.85 25.36 -1.58
CA GLU A 369 -15.04 25.32 -0.13
C GLU A 369 -13.80 25.85 0.59
N THR A 370 -14.02 26.69 1.61
CA THR A 370 -12.96 27.30 2.42
C THR A 370 -12.81 26.63 3.78
N ASN A 371 -13.83 25.88 4.23
CA ASN A 371 -13.80 25.16 5.48
C ASN A 371 -12.99 23.86 5.36
N LEU A 372 -11.71 23.94 5.75
CA LEU A 372 -10.78 22.80 5.74
C LEU A 372 -11.27 21.60 6.57
N LYS A 373 -12.10 21.79 7.60
CA LYS A 373 -12.65 20.67 8.39
C LYS A 373 -13.72 19.89 7.64
N VAL A 374 -14.56 20.58 6.87
CA VAL A 374 -15.53 19.93 5.99
C VAL A 374 -14.80 19.12 4.92
N ILE A 375 -13.79 19.72 4.29
CA ILE A 375 -12.95 19.04 3.28
C ILE A 375 -12.24 17.83 3.90
N GLN A 376 -11.61 18.00 5.07
CA GLN A 376 -10.94 16.92 5.79
C GLN A 376 -11.89 15.75 6.08
N SER A 377 -13.12 16.06 6.52
CA SER A 377 -14.15 15.08 6.84
C SER A 377 -14.60 14.29 5.62
N ILE A 378 -14.96 14.96 4.51
CA ILE A 378 -15.38 14.32 3.26
C ILE A 378 -14.25 13.51 2.64
N MET A 379 -13.02 14.02 2.70
CA MET A 379 -11.86 13.28 2.21
C MET A 379 -11.53 12.08 3.12
N GLY A 380 -11.82 12.15 4.42
CA GLY A 380 -11.39 11.14 5.38
C GLY A 380 -9.87 11.14 5.56
N HIS A 381 -9.29 12.33 5.74
CA HIS A 381 -7.87 12.52 6.07
C HIS A 381 -7.70 12.55 7.59
N ALA A 382 -6.93 11.60 8.14
CA ALA A 382 -6.61 11.57 9.57
C ALA A 382 -5.75 12.78 9.99
N ASN A 383 -4.81 13.20 9.12
CA ASN A 383 -4.00 14.40 9.32
C ASN A 383 -4.50 15.53 8.41
N ILE A 384 -4.67 16.72 8.97
CA ILE A 384 -5.11 17.93 8.25
C ILE A 384 -4.03 18.47 7.30
N GLU A 385 -2.75 18.21 7.58
CA GLU A 385 -1.62 18.66 6.75
C GLU A 385 -1.78 18.19 5.30
N THR A 386 -2.27 16.96 5.10
CA THR A 386 -2.55 16.44 3.75
C THR A 386 -3.59 17.27 2.99
N THR A 387 -4.58 17.83 3.67
CA THR A 387 -5.56 18.73 3.06
C THR A 387 -4.95 20.12 2.83
N MET A 388 -4.13 20.60 3.76
CA MET A 388 -3.45 21.89 3.63
C MET A 388 -2.47 21.92 2.46
N ASP A 389 -1.70 20.85 2.23
CA ASP A 389 -0.77 20.77 1.11
C ASP A 389 -1.49 20.96 -0.24
N ILE A 390 -2.64 20.31 -0.40
CA ILE A 390 -3.48 20.43 -1.62
C ILE A 390 -4.10 21.82 -1.72
N TYR A 391 -4.59 22.35 -0.59
CA TYR A 391 -5.17 23.69 -0.53
C TYR A 391 -4.13 24.77 -0.88
N ALA A 392 -2.89 24.62 -0.43
CA ALA A 392 -1.79 25.54 -0.74
C ALA A 392 -1.50 25.59 -2.24
N GLU A 393 -1.44 24.44 -2.91
CA GLU A 393 -1.24 24.36 -4.37
C GLU A 393 -2.35 25.10 -5.14
N VAL A 394 -3.62 24.84 -4.76
CA VAL A 394 -4.79 25.51 -5.35
C VAL A 394 -4.78 27.01 -5.07
N THR A 395 -4.33 27.42 -3.90
CA THR A 395 -4.26 28.84 -3.55
C THR A 395 -3.18 29.54 -4.38
N ASP A 396 -2.08 28.88 -4.70
CA ASP A 396 -1.02 29.46 -5.52
C ASP A 396 -1.44 29.67 -6.98
N THR A 397 -2.21 28.75 -7.57
CA THR A 397 -2.81 28.98 -8.91
C THR A 397 -3.81 30.13 -8.87
N LYS A 398 -4.69 30.15 -7.87
CA LYS A 398 -5.64 31.26 -7.68
C LYS A 398 -4.96 32.61 -7.43
N LYS A 399 -3.80 32.64 -6.75
CA LYS A 399 -3.02 33.88 -6.57
C LYS A 399 -2.58 34.43 -7.93
N GLN A 400 -2.10 33.58 -8.83
CA GLN A 400 -1.69 34.01 -10.17
C GLN A 400 -2.88 34.58 -10.96
N GLU A 401 -4.02 33.89 -10.96
CA GLU A 401 -5.25 34.37 -11.61
C GLU A 401 -5.76 35.68 -11.01
N ALA A 402 -5.72 35.81 -9.67
CA ALA A 402 -6.13 37.03 -8.98
C ALA A 402 -5.23 38.22 -9.33
N ILE A 403 -3.92 38.03 -9.41
CA ILE A 403 -2.97 39.07 -9.83
C ILE A 403 -3.14 39.43 -11.31
N GLN A 404 -3.38 38.47 -12.20
CA GLN A 404 -3.68 38.75 -13.61
C GLN A 404 -4.99 39.53 -13.76
N ASN A 405 -6.05 39.14 -13.06
CA ASN A 405 -7.32 39.87 -13.04
C ASN A 405 -7.17 41.28 -12.47
N LEU A 406 -6.33 41.45 -11.46
CA LEU A 406 -5.99 42.76 -10.89
C LEU A 406 -5.23 43.63 -11.91
N ALA A 407 -4.24 43.06 -12.60
CA ALA A 407 -3.50 43.74 -13.68
C ALA A 407 -4.42 44.16 -14.84
N HIS A 408 -5.40 43.34 -15.22
CA HIS A 408 -6.39 43.69 -16.23
C HIS A 408 -7.36 44.80 -15.81
N LYS A 409 -7.57 45.02 -14.50
CA LYS A 409 -8.54 45.98 -13.96
C LYS A 409 -7.91 47.27 -13.44
N LEU A 410 -6.61 47.27 -13.17
CA LEU A 410 -5.86 48.46 -12.77
C LEU A 410 -5.44 49.24 -14.02
N ASP A 411 -6.23 50.25 -14.39
CA ASP A 411 -5.89 51.24 -15.40
C ASP A 411 -5.07 52.39 -14.79
N VAL A 412 -3.99 52.03 -14.07
CA VAL A 412 -3.13 52.98 -13.33
C VAL A 412 -1.64 52.76 -13.62
N PHE A 413 -1.31 51.81 -14.50
CA PHE A 413 0.04 51.54 -14.99
C PHE A 413 0.07 51.50 -16.51
#